data_AF-A0A817E975-F1
#
_entry.id   AF-A0A817E975-F1
#
_cell.length_a   1.000
_cell.length_b   1.000
_cell.length_c   1.000
_cell.angle_alpha   90.00
_cell.angle_beta   90.00
_cell.angle_gamma   90.00
#
_symmetry.space_group_name_H-M   'P 1'
#
loop_
_entity.id
_entity.type
_entity.pdbx_description
1 polymer ?
#
loop_
_entity_poly.entity_id
_entity_poly.type
_entity_poly.pdbx_seq_one_letter_code
_entity_poly.pdbx_strand_id
1 'polypeptide(L)'
;MPLLESWLGNLLSRQFEGHHSNSIAKTVTKQRIESHYDLELRASVMLDILDMMPENIKQNNARLILQHLSEAWRCWKRKELLPFIQLLYIGSESRHFSPIPFPPLAYKHDTKLLILSLEYLKEAYNVKSKLNQPQREELVLIEQAYDNPREALSRIKHHLLTQYVFKECEIEFMDLYDHLIPAYDVELLEKKLLMLV
;
A
#
# COMPACT_ATOMS: atom_id res chain seq x y z
N MET A 1 -32.71 18.76 -43.05
CA MET A 1 -33.51 17.81 -42.25
C MET A 1 -33.06 16.32 -42.36
N PRO A 2 -31.76 15.95 -42.49
CA PRO A 2 -31.38 14.54 -42.67
C PRO A 2 -31.24 13.73 -41.36
N LEU A 3 -30.92 14.39 -40.24
CA LEU A 3 -30.65 13.69 -38.97
C LEU A 3 -31.94 13.15 -38.32
N LEU A 4 -33.03 13.92 -38.42
CA LEU A 4 -34.34 13.52 -37.92
C LEU A 4 -34.91 12.32 -38.70
N GLU A 5 -34.72 12.32 -40.01
CA GLU A 5 -35.15 11.22 -40.89
C GLU A 5 -34.43 9.91 -40.54
N SER A 6 -33.11 9.97 -40.31
CA SER A 6 -32.33 8.80 -39.87
C SER A 6 -32.78 8.28 -38.50
N TRP A 7 -33.06 9.18 -37.55
CA TRP A 7 -33.49 8.79 -36.21
C TRP A 7 -34.90 8.19 -36.20
N LEU A 8 -35.84 8.80 -36.91
CA LEU A 8 -37.21 8.29 -37.05
C LEU A 8 -37.23 6.98 -37.83
N GLY A 9 -36.43 6.85 -38.89
CA GLY A 9 -36.26 5.60 -39.64
C GLY A 9 -35.77 4.48 -38.74
N ASN A 10 -34.69 4.70 -37.98
CA ASN A 10 -34.14 3.70 -37.05
C ASN A 10 -35.13 3.34 -35.92
N LEU A 11 -35.91 4.31 -35.44
CA LEU A 11 -36.92 4.10 -34.41
C LEU A 11 -38.06 3.22 -34.93
N LEU A 12 -38.60 3.54 -36.11
CA LEU A 12 -39.68 2.79 -36.74
C LEU A 12 -39.23 1.37 -37.10
N SER A 13 -38.04 1.21 -37.70
CA SER A 13 -37.47 -0.12 -37.98
C SER A 13 -37.32 -0.94 -36.70
N ARG A 14 -36.82 -0.37 -35.59
CA ARG A 14 -36.74 -1.09 -34.30
C ARG A 14 -38.11 -1.46 -33.72
N GLN A 15 -39.13 -0.62 -33.92
CA GLN A 15 -40.48 -0.85 -33.41
C GLN A 15 -41.19 -1.99 -34.16
N PHE A 16 -41.02 -2.08 -35.47
CA PHE A 16 -41.70 -3.07 -36.31
C PHE A 16 -40.88 -4.35 -36.57
N GLU A 17 -39.56 -4.25 -36.68
CA GLU A 17 -38.66 -5.37 -36.99
C GLU A 17 -37.94 -5.94 -35.74
N GLY A 18 -38.02 -5.23 -34.61
CA GLY A 18 -37.41 -5.66 -33.34
C GLY A 18 -35.90 -5.39 -33.23
N HIS A 19 -35.35 -5.60 -32.03
CA HIS A 19 -33.92 -5.39 -31.76
C HIS A 19 -33.08 -6.64 -32.04
N HIS A 20 -32.09 -6.51 -32.92
CA HIS A 20 -31.12 -7.56 -33.19
C HIS A 20 -29.99 -7.54 -32.15
N SER A 21 -30.08 -8.37 -31.11
CA SER A 21 -29.22 -8.30 -29.92
C SER A 21 -27.73 -8.61 -30.17
N ASN A 22 -27.39 -9.40 -31.20
CA ASN A 22 -26.03 -9.89 -31.45
C ASN A 22 -25.54 -9.72 -32.91
N SER A 23 -26.30 -9.05 -33.79
CA SER A 23 -25.91 -8.92 -35.19
C SER A 23 -24.78 -7.90 -35.43
N ILE A 24 -24.62 -6.96 -34.49
CA ILE A 24 -23.61 -5.90 -34.58
C ILE A 24 -22.52 -6.19 -33.56
N ALA A 25 -21.29 -6.38 -34.05
CA ALA A 25 -20.11 -6.49 -33.19
C ALA A 25 -19.95 -5.19 -32.37
N LYS A 26 -19.87 -5.32 -31.05
CA LYS A 26 -19.77 -4.17 -30.14
C LYS A 26 -18.36 -3.60 -30.17
N THR A 27 -18.23 -2.32 -30.49
CA THR A 27 -16.96 -1.60 -30.39
C THR A 27 -16.51 -1.52 -28.92
N VAL A 28 -15.21 -1.69 -28.68
CA VAL A 28 -14.62 -1.60 -27.34
C VAL A 28 -14.53 -0.13 -26.93
N THR A 29 -15.42 0.27 -26.03
CA THR A 29 -15.43 1.60 -25.40
C THR A 29 -14.47 1.65 -24.22
N LYS A 30 -14.11 2.86 -23.72
CA LYS A 30 -13.24 3.06 -22.54
C LYS A 30 -13.60 2.18 -21.32
N GLN A 31 -14.88 1.94 -21.08
CA GLN A 31 -15.37 1.10 -19.98
C GLN A 31 -14.94 -0.39 -20.08
N ARG A 32 -14.62 -0.89 -21.27
CA ARG A 32 -14.34 -2.32 -21.54
C ARG A 32 -12.91 -2.59 -22.01
N ILE A 33 -12.05 -1.58 -22.00
CA ILE A 33 -10.68 -1.69 -22.54
C ILE A 33 -9.89 -2.76 -21.78
N GLU A 34 -9.89 -2.70 -20.44
CA GLU A 34 -9.14 -3.65 -19.61
C GLU A 34 -9.64 -5.09 -19.79
N SER A 35 -10.96 -5.29 -19.75
CA SER A 35 -11.55 -6.63 -19.93
C SER A 35 -11.31 -7.22 -21.32
N HIS A 36 -11.25 -6.38 -22.35
CA HIS A 36 -10.94 -6.83 -23.71
C HIS A 36 -9.46 -7.15 -23.88
N TYR A 37 -8.58 -6.31 -23.31
CA TYR A 37 -7.14 -6.53 -23.28
C TYR A 37 -6.78 -7.86 -22.62
N ASP A 38 -7.38 -8.18 -21.48
CA ASP A 38 -7.16 -9.47 -20.79
C ASP A 38 -7.62 -10.68 -21.63
N LEU A 39 -8.74 -10.52 -22.35
CA LEU A 39 -9.27 -11.56 -23.23
C LEU A 39 -8.31 -11.84 -24.40
N GLU A 40 -7.81 -10.78 -25.03
CA GLU A 40 -6.88 -10.86 -26.15
C GLU A 40 -5.51 -11.39 -25.72
N LEU A 41 -4.95 -10.87 -24.62
CA LEU A 41 -3.65 -11.31 -24.09
C LEU A 41 -3.69 -12.79 -23.68
N ARG A 42 -4.79 -13.24 -23.08
CA ARG A 42 -4.97 -14.66 -22.75
C ARG A 42 -5.06 -15.52 -24.00
N ALA A 43 -5.77 -15.06 -25.02
CA ALA A 43 -5.89 -15.77 -26.29
C ALA A 43 -4.54 -15.85 -27.01
N SER A 44 -3.77 -14.76 -27.08
CA SER A 44 -2.47 -14.74 -27.74
C SER A 44 -1.46 -15.64 -27.04
N VAL A 45 -1.37 -15.55 -25.71
CA VAL A 45 -0.46 -16.38 -24.92
C VAL A 45 -0.84 -17.87 -25.03
N MET A 46 -2.14 -18.21 -25.06
CA MET A 46 -2.55 -19.60 -25.27
C MET A 46 -2.20 -20.11 -26.66
N LEU A 47 -2.34 -19.29 -27.71
CA LEU A 47 -1.95 -19.67 -29.06
C LEU A 47 -0.44 -19.90 -29.16
N ASP A 48 0.38 -18.97 -28.66
CA ASP A 48 1.84 -19.07 -28.71
C ASP A 48 2.36 -20.31 -27.96
N ILE A 49 1.78 -20.60 -26.78
CA ILE A 49 2.17 -21.77 -25.98
C ILE A 49 1.77 -23.07 -26.69
N LEU A 50 0.57 -23.11 -27.30
CA LEU A 50 0.11 -24.29 -28.04
C LEU A 50 0.92 -24.53 -29.31
N ASP A 51 1.46 -23.49 -29.96
CA ASP A 51 2.28 -23.61 -31.17
C ASP A 51 3.73 -24.00 -30.85
N MET A 52 4.27 -23.58 -29.70
CA MET A 52 5.62 -23.95 -29.26
C MET A 52 5.73 -25.37 -28.69
N MET A 53 4.61 -25.99 -28.31
CA MET A 53 4.60 -27.35 -27.74
C MET A 53 4.46 -28.43 -28.83
N PRO A 54 5.26 -29.52 -28.80
CA PRO A 54 5.01 -30.68 -29.65
C PRO A 54 3.68 -31.37 -29.27
N GLU A 55 3.00 -31.97 -30.25
CA GLU A 55 1.60 -32.44 -30.14
C GLU A 55 1.31 -33.35 -28.93
N ASN A 56 2.32 -34.06 -28.43
CA ASN A 56 2.18 -35.05 -27.35
C ASN A 56 2.12 -34.45 -25.92
N ILE A 57 2.30 -33.13 -25.72
CA ILE A 57 2.49 -32.52 -24.39
C ILE A 57 1.47 -31.39 -24.07
N LYS A 58 0.58 -31.05 -25.00
CA LYS A 58 -0.18 -29.77 -24.97
C LYS A 58 -1.18 -29.57 -23.82
N GLN A 59 -1.65 -30.63 -23.16
CA GLN A 59 -2.85 -30.53 -22.31
C GLN A 59 -2.61 -30.17 -20.82
N ASN A 60 -1.37 -30.25 -20.28
CA ASN A 60 -1.18 -30.22 -18.81
C ASN A 60 -0.23 -29.14 -18.22
N ASN A 61 0.47 -28.33 -19.03
CA ASN A 61 1.59 -27.52 -18.50
C ASN A 61 1.34 -26.01 -18.34
N ALA A 62 0.19 -25.49 -18.79
CA ALA A 62 -0.07 -24.04 -18.81
C ALA A 62 -0.10 -23.38 -17.42
N ARG A 63 -0.63 -24.08 -16.39
CA ARG A 63 -0.70 -23.54 -15.02
C ARG A 63 0.69 -23.41 -14.37
N LEU A 64 1.60 -24.32 -14.68
CA LEU A 64 2.92 -24.40 -14.06
C LEU A 64 3.85 -23.31 -14.61
N ILE A 65 3.73 -22.99 -15.89
CA ILE A 65 4.44 -21.88 -16.55
C ILE A 65 4.02 -20.52 -15.95
N LEU A 66 2.72 -20.31 -15.72
CA LEU A 66 2.21 -19.08 -15.10
C LEU A 66 2.70 -18.89 -13.65
N GLN A 67 2.94 -19.99 -12.92
CA GLN A 67 3.47 -19.96 -11.56
C GLN A 67 4.93 -19.48 -11.52
N HIS A 68 5.79 -19.99 -12.41
CA HIS A 68 7.19 -19.56 -12.47
C HIS A 68 7.37 -18.10 -12.91
N LEU A 69 6.49 -17.61 -13.79
CA LEU A 69 6.49 -16.21 -14.22
C LEU A 69 6.14 -15.27 -13.04
N SER A 70 5.25 -15.71 -12.16
CA SER A 70 4.87 -14.98 -10.93
C SER A 70 6.00 -14.94 -9.89
N GLU A 71 6.79 -16.01 -9.78
CA GLU A 71 7.94 -16.08 -8.86
C GLU A 71 9.13 -15.24 -9.34
N ALA A 72 9.41 -15.24 -10.65
CA ALA A 72 10.44 -14.39 -11.25
C ALA A 72 10.19 -12.89 -10.99
N TRP A 73 8.92 -12.48 -11.05
CA TRP A 73 8.49 -11.12 -10.73
C TRP A 73 8.73 -10.73 -9.25
N ARG A 74 8.55 -11.66 -8.32
CA ARG A 74 8.79 -11.43 -6.88
C ARG A 74 10.28 -11.27 -6.58
N CYS A 75 11.14 -12.03 -7.26
CA CYS A 75 12.59 -11.97 -7.09
C CYS A 75 13.17 -10.65 -7.58
N TRP A 76 12.62 -10.08 -8.65
CA TRP A 76 13.07 -8.78 -9.20
C TRP A 76 12.86 -7.59 -8.24
N LYS A 77 11.90 -7.66 -7.30
CA LYS A 77 11.56 -6.54 -6.41
C LYS A 77 12.48 -6.36 -5.18
N ARG A 78 13.34 -7.32 -4.81
CA ARG A 78 14.02 -7.35 -3.49
C ARG A 78 15.45 -6.75 -3.43
N LYS A 79 15.74 -5.69 -4.21
CA LYS A 79 17.08 -5.05 -4.35
C LYS A 79 17.89 -4.96 -3.01
N GLU A 80 19.12 -5.50 -3.02
CA GLU A 80 19.98 -5.84 -1.86
C GLU A 80 20.63 -4.64 -1.11
N LEU A 81 20.80 -4.79 0.22
CA LEU A 81 21.10 -3.73 1.22
C LEU A 81 22.59 -3.61 1.66
N LEU A 82 23.48 -4.50 1.23
CA LEU A 82 24.84 -4.63 1.80
C LEU A 82 25.78 -3.40 1.66
N PRO A 83 25.81 -2.64 0.54
CA PRO A 83 26.77 -1.55 0.38
C PRO A 83 26.45 -0.30 1.23
N PHE A 84 25.20 -0.16 1.71
CA PHE A 84 24.78 0.98 2.53
C PHE A 84 25.34 0.92 3.97
N ILE A 85 25.42 -0.27 4.55
CA ILE A 85 25.91 -0.48 5.92
C ILE A 85 27.41 -0.15 6.01
N GLN A 86 28.18 -0.48 4.97
CA GLN A 86 29.62 -0.19 4.90
C GLN A 86 29.90 1.33 4.88
N LEU A 87 29.10 2.11 4.14
CA LEU A 87 29.23 3.57 4.05
C LEU A 87 28.86 4.29 5.37
N LEU A 88 27.82 3.81 6.06
CA LEU A 88 27.41 4.35 7.36
C LEU A 88 28.45 4.11 8.47
N TYR A 89 29.09 2.94 8.46
CA TYR A 89 30.15 2.61 9.41
C TYR A 89 31.35 3.57 9.25
N ILE A 90 31.84 3.72 8.02
CA ILE A 90 32.98 4.61 7.69
C ILE A 90 32.67 6.07 8.02
N GLY A 91 31.45 6.53 7.75
CA GLY A 91 31.01 7.89 8.09
C GLY A 91 30.96 8.16 9.59
N SER A 92 30.54 7.18 10.39
CA SER A 92 30.43 7.32 11.86
C SER A 92 31.79 7.34 12.54
N GLU A 93 32.73 6.53 12.05
CA GLU A 93 34.11 6.43 12.55
C GLU A 93 34.88 7.75 12.30
N SER A 94 34.65 8.41 11.16
CA SER A 94 35.29 9.69 10.82
C SER A 94 34.89 10.86 11.73
N ARG A 95 33.69 10.81 12.35
CA ARG A 95 33.11 11.92 13.14
C ARG A 95 33.30 11.79 14.64
N HIS A 96 34.00 10.77 15.12
CA HIS A 96 34.16 10.49 16.57
C HIS A 96 32.79 10.43 17.28
N PHE A 97 31.82 9.80 16.61
CA PHE A 97 30.45 9.74 17.10
C PHE A 97 30.38 8.88 18.36
N SER A 98 29.94 9.46 19.49
CA SER A 98 29.62 8.70 20.68
C SER A 98 28.23 8.06 20.51
N PRO A 99 28.08 6.74 20.67
CA PRO A 99 26.79 6.08 20.52
C PRO A 99 25.78 6.61 21.54
N ILE A 100 24.53 6.78 21.10
CA ILE A 100 23.43 7.25 21.95
C ILE A 100 23.15 6.16 22.99
N PRO A 101 23.28 6.45 24.30
CA PRO A 101 22.99 5.47 25.33
C PRO A 101 21.47 5.25 25.44
N PHE A 102 21.08 4.05 25.87
CA PHE A 102 19.68 3.78 26.21
C PHE A 102 19.18 4.78 27.28
N PRO A 103 17.92 5.25 27.20
CA PRO A 103 17.38 6.20 28.16
C PRO A 103 17.49 5.68 29.61
N PRO A 104 18.18 6.38 30.53
CA PRO A 104 18.32 5.92 31.90
C PRO A 104 16.96 5.92 32.61
N LEU A 105 16.83 5.16 33.71
CA LEU A 105 15.55 5.01 34.42
C LEU A 105 14.93 6.37 34.82
N ALA A 106 15.76 7.32 35.23
CA ALA A 106 15.40 8.67 35.62
C ALA A 106 16.18 9.72 34.81
N TYR A 107 15.78 9.94 33.55
CA TYR A 107 16.36 11.00 32.75
C TYR A 107 15.66 12.34 33.00
N LYS A 108 16.44 13.41 33.12
CA LYS A 108 15.94 14.75 33.52
C LYS A 108 14.91 15.34 32.54
N HIS A 109 14.89 14.88 31.29
CA HIS A 109 14.07 15.45 30.23
C HIS A 109 13.04 14.47 29.66
N ASP A 110 12.87 13.28 30.23
CA ASP A 110 11.92 12.26 29.73
C ASP A 110 10.50 12.81 29.58
N THR A 111 10.03 13.53 30.60
CA THR A 111 8.65 14.07 30.61
C THR A 111 8.47 15.16 29.55
N LYS A 112 9.51 15.96 29.29
CA LYS A 112 9.45 17.00 28.25
C LYS A 112 9.43 16.38 26.85
N LEU A 113 10.26 15.36 26.61
CA LEU A 113 10.26 14.61 25.36
C LEU A 113 8.93 13.88 25.12
N LEU A 114 8.34 13.31 26.18
CA LEU A 114 7.02 12.69 26.09
C LEU A 114 5.93 13.72 25.73
N ILE A 115 5.92 14.89 26.34
CA ILE A 115 4.91 15.91 26.06
C ILE A 115 5.02 16.40 24.61
N LEU A 116 6.23 16.68 24.12
CA LEU A 116 6.46 17.08 22.73
C LEU A 116 5.99 16.02 21.73
N SER A 117 6.27 14.75 22.01
CA SER A 117 5.84 13.63 21.16
C SER A 117 4.32 13.44 21.18
N LEU A 118 3.67 13.59 22.34
CA LEU A 118 2.20 13.53 22.43
C LEU A 118 1.51 14.71 21.72
N GLU A 119 2.10 15.92 21.78
CA GLU A 119 1.58 17.10 21.07
C GLU A 119 1.59 16.87 19.56
N TYR A 120 2.70 16.38 19.02
CA TYR A 120 2.82 16.04 17.61
C TYR A 120 1.79 14.99 17.17
N LEU A 121 1.57 13.94 17.97
CA LEU A 121 0.54 12.94 17.66
C LEU A 121 -0.86 13.55 17.65
N LYS A 122 -1.16 14.43 18.61
CA LYS A 122 -2.49 15.06 18.72
C LYS A 122 -2.78 15.99 17.55
N GLU A 123 -1.79 16.74 17.07
CA GLU A 123 -1.94 17.65 15.92
C GLU A 123 -2.41 16.92 14.65
N ALA A 124 -1.93 15.69 14.41
CA ALA A 124 -2.30 14.88 13.25
C ALA A 124 -3.81 14.57 13.18
N TYR A 125 -4.52 14.53 14.31
CA TYR A 125 -5.96 14.25 14.36
C TYR A 125 -6.82 15.52 14.37
N ASN A 126 -6.25 16.68 14.69
CA ASN A 126 -7.01 17.93 14.82
C ASN A 126 -7.55 18.45 13.48
N VAL A 127 -6.93 18.04 12.37
CA VAL A 127 -7.34 18.41 10.99
C VAL A 127 -8.51 17.56 10.48
N LYS A 128 -8.77 16.38 11.08
CA LYS A 128 -9.76 15.42 10.58
C LYS A 128 -11.16 15.71 11.12
N SER A 129 -12.13 15.95 10.23
CA SER A 129 -13.53 16.21 10.61
C SER A 129 -14.28 14.96 11.12
N LYS A 130 -13.87 13.75 10.72
CA LYS A 130 -14.45 12.48 11.18
C LYS A 130 -13.34 11.50 11.53
N LEU A 131 -13.46 10.89 12.71
CA LEU A 131 -12.51 9.90 13.21
C LEU A 131 -13.10 8.48 13.17
N ASN A 132 -12.29 7.56 12.66
CA ASN A 132 -12.55 6.12 12.68
C ASN A 132 -12.40 5.55 14.11
N GLN A 133 -12.93 4.36 14.36
CA GLN A 133 -12.82 3.68 15.65
C GLN A 133 -11.36 3.56 16.18
N PRO A 134 -10.38 3.04 15.41
CA PRO A 134 -9.00 2.96 15.88
C PRO A 134 -8.46 4.34 16.25
N GLN A 135 -8.72 5.36 15.44
CA GLN A 135 -8.24 6.73 15.71
C GLN A 135 -8.83 7.34 17.00
N ARG A 136 -10.04 6.93 17.41
CA ARG A 136 -10.61 7.33 18.71
C ARG A 136 -9.93 6.63 19.87
N GLU A 137 -9.67 5.33 19.74
CA GLU A 137 -8.89 4.57 20.73
C GLU A 137 -7.48 5.15 20.88
N GLU A 138 -6.88 5.59 19.77
CA GLU A 138 -5.60 6.28 19.76
C GLU A 138 -5.63 7.59 20.56
N LEU A 139 -6.64 8.44 20.37
CA LEU A 139 -6.79 9.67 21.14
C LEU A 139 -6.97 9.41 22.64
N VAL A 140 -7.76 8.40 23.01
CA VAL A 140 -7.94 8.01 24.42
C VAL A 140 -6.60 7.59 25.05
N LEU A 141 -5.78 6.84 24.32
CA LEU A 141 -4.45 6.44 24.79
C LEU A 141 -3.46 7.62 24.89
N ILE A 142 -3.65 8.67 24.09
CA ILE A 142 -2.86 9.92 24.20
C ILE A 142 -3.29 10.69 25.44
N GLU A 143 -4.59 10.85 25.68
CA GLU A 143 -5.14 11.53 26.87
C GLU A 143 -4.70 10.83 28.17
N GLN A 144 -4.80 9.50 28.23
CA GLN A 144 -4.30 8.72 29.37
C GLN A 144 -2.80 8.92 29.64
N ALA A 145 -2.01 9.13 28.59
CA ALA A 145 -0.57 9.39 28.73
C ALA A 145 -0.27 10.81 29.25
N TYR A 146 -1.14 11.78 28.96
CA TYR A 146 -1.07 13.12 29.56
C TYR A 146 -1.43 13.09 31.04
N ASP A 147 -2.45 12.32 31.43
CA ASP A 147 -2.87 12.21 32.83
C ASP A 147 -1.79 11.55 33.70
N ASN A 148 -1.15 10.48 33.21
CA ASN A 148 -0.15 9.70 33.95
C ASN A 148 1.17 9.50 33.17
N PRO A 149 2.00 10.55 33.02
CA PRO A 149 3.19 10.52 32.15
C PRO A 149 4.27 9.57 32.66
N ARG A 150 4.40 9.37 33.98
CA ARG A 150 5.39 8.45 34.56
C ARG A 150 5.09 6.99 34.22
N GLU A 151 3.83 6.61 34.28
CA GLU A 151 3.39 5.27 33.93
C GLU A 151 3.55 5.03 32.43
N ALA A 152 3.16 6.01 31.60
CA ALA A 152 3.36 5.96 30.15
C ALA A 152 4.84 5.77 29.79
N LEU A 153 5.76 6.53 30.41
CA LEU A 153 7.20 6.36 30.22
C LEU A 153 7.71 4.97 30.64
N SER A 154 7.23 4.44 31.76
CA SER A 154 7.58 3.09 32.21
C SER A 154 7.15 2.04 31.20
N ARG A 155 5.91 2.16 30.69
CA ARG A 155 5.39 1.28 29.63
C ARG A 155 6.23 1.39 28.36
N ILE A 156 6.59 2.59 27.91
CA ILE A 156 7.41 2.79 26.71
C ILE A 156 8.79 2.14 26.88
N LYS A 157 9.49 2.41 27.99
CA LYS A 157 10.80 1.81 28.27
C LYS A 157 10.72 0.29 28.35
N HIS A 158 9.64 -0.26 28.89
CA HIS A 158 9.41 -1.70 28.91
C HIS A 158 9.29 -2.27 27.48
N HIS A 159 8.44 -1.68 26.63
CA HIS A 159 8.29 -2.16 25.25
C HIS A 159 9.58 -2.01 24.44
N LEU A 160 10.39 -0.96 24.65
CA LEU A 160 11.71 -0.83 24.01
C LEU A 160 12.66 -1.99 24.36
N LEU A 161 12.52 -2.59 25.53
CA LEU A 161 13.39 -3.68 26.00
C LEU A 161 12.84 -5.06 25.63
N THR A 162 11.52 -5.22 25.56
CA THR A 162 10.87 -6.53 25.44
C THR A 162 10.25 -6.79 24.06
N GLN A 163 9.83 -5.76 23.33
CA GLN A 163 9.12 -5.92 22.08
C GLN A 163 10.10 -5.89 20.89
N TYR A 164 10.28 -7.06 20.27
CA TYR A 164 11.07 -7.23 19.03
C TYR A 164 10.22 -7.72 17.84
N VAL A 165 8.93 -7.94 18.07
CA VAL A 165 7.96 -8.34 17.05
C VAL A 165 6.85 -7.29 17.04
N PHE A 166 6.61 -6.74 15.86
CA PHE A 166 5.65 -5.67 15.62
C PHE A 166 4.53 -6.19 14.73
N LYS A 167 3.38 -5.51 14.76
CA LYS A 167 2.27 -5.84 13.85
C LYS A 167 2.58 -5.38 12.43
N GLU A 168 1.84 -5.94 11.48
CA GLU A 168 1.96 -5.56 10.08
C GLU A 168 1.54 -4.09 9.90
N CYS A 169 2.36 -3.31 9.19
CA CYS A 169 2.06 -1.93 8.84
C CYS A 169 1.41 -1.89 7.45
N GLU A 170 0.29 -1.19 7.34
CA GLU A 170 -0.36 -0.97 6.05
C GLU A 170 0.32 0.17 5.29
N ILE A 171 0.35 0.07 3.96
CA ILE A 171 0.97 1.09 3.08
C ILE A 171 -0.10 1.58 2.12
N GLU A 172 -0.37 2.88 2.19
CA GLU A 172 -1.21 3.60 1.24
C GLU A 172 -0.32 4.55 0.39
N PHE A 173 -0.80 4.94 -0.78
CA PHE A 173 -0.11 5.92 -1.62
C PHE A 173 -0.97 7.16 -1.78
N MET A 174 -0.44 8.29 -1.33
CA MET A 174 -1.02 9.60 -1.59
C MET A 174 -0.61 10.03 -2.99
N ASP A 175 -1.60 10.17 -3.87
CA ASP A 175 -1.40 10.60 -5.25
C ASP A 175 -1.42 12.13 -5.33
N LEU A 176 -0.27 12.72 -5.67
CA LEU A 176 -0.14 14.15 -5.95
C LEU A 176 -0.17 14.45 -7.46
N TYR A 177 -0.57 13.47 -8.29
CA TYR A 177 -0.60 13.48 -9.75
C TYR A 177 0.77 13.59 -10.46
N ASP A 178 1.78 14.15 -9.79
CA ASP A 178 3.16 14.22 -10.28
C ASP A 178 4.03 13.09 -9.71
N HIS A 179 3.81 12.76 -8.44
CA HIS A 179 4.54 11.70 -7.73
C HIS A 179 3.65 11.09 -6.65
N LEU A 180 3.93 9.83 -6.33
CA LEU A 180 3.24 9.10 -5.27
C LEU A 180 4.06 9.17 -3.99
N ILE A 181 3.43 9.54 -2.89
CA ILE A 181 4.04 9.53 -1.56
C ILE A 181 3.52 8.32 -0.79
N PRO A 182 4.38 7.39 -0.33
CA PRO A 182 3.95 6.31 0.54
C PRO A 182 3.56 6.87 1.92
N ALA A 183 2.36 6.52 2.38
CA ALA A 183 1.85 6.78 3.71
C ALA A 183 1.74 5.45 4.46
N TYR A 184 2.46 5.33 5.57
CA TYR A 184 2.48 4.13 6.40
C TYR A 184 1.47 4.29 7.55
N ASP A 185 0.54 3.34 7.69
CA ASP A 185 -0.29 3.26 8.88
C ASP A 185 0.32 2.27 9.87
N VAL A 186 0.64 2.80 11.04
CA VAL A 186 1.37 2.11 12.12
C VAL A 186 0.51 2.17 13.37
N GLU A 187 0.46 1.10 14.17
CA GLU A 187 -0.32 1.11 15.40
C GLU A 187 0.25 2.13 16.42
N LEU A 188 -0.61 2.83 17.17
CA LEU A 188 -0.18 3.90 18.08
C LEU A 188 0.83 3.47 19.14
N LEU A 189 0.70 2.26 19.68
CA LEU A 189 1.66 1.75 20.67
C LEU A 189 3.08 1.74 20.08
N GLU A 190 3.20 1.40 18.80
CA GLU A 190 4.43 1.38 18.03
C GLU A 190 4.84 2.78 17.58
N LYS A 191 3.88 3.66 17.21
CA LYS A 191 4.15 5.09 16.94
C LYS A 191 4.78 5.80 18.15
N LYS A 192 4.32 5.51 19.39
CA LYS A 192 4.90 6.06 20.62
C LYS A 192 6.34 5.60 20.85
N LEU A 193 6.66 4.35 20.48
CA LEU A 193 8.01 3.80 20.56
C LEU A 193 8.95 4.45 19.53
N LEU A 194 8.48 4.62 18.30
CA LEU A 194 9.24 5.22 17.20
C LEU A 194 9.61 6.69 17.41
N MET A 195 8.82 7.46 18.16
CA MET A 195 9.07 8.91 18.34
C MET A 195 10.00 9.26 19.53
N LEU A 196 10.38 8.28 20.34
CA LEU A 196 11.32 8.47 21.46
C LEU A 196 12.71 7.88 21.19
N VAL A 197 12.91 7.31 20.00
CA VAL A 197 14.20 6.84 19.46
C VAL A 197 14.70 7.86 18.44
#